data_AF-A0A4Q3WKV0-F1
#
_entry.id   AF-A0A4Q3WKV0-F1
#
_cell.length_a   1.000
_cell.length_b   1.000
_cell.length_c   1.000
_cell.angle_alpha   90.00
_cell.angle_beta   90.00
_cell.angle_gamma   90.00
#
_symmetry.space_group_name_H-M   'P 1'
#
loop_
_entity.id
_entity.type
_entity.pdbx_description
1 polymer ?
#
loop_
_entity_poly.entity_id
_entity_poly.type
_entity_poly.pdbx_seq_one_letter_code
_entity_poly.pdbx_strand_id
1 'polypeptide(L)'
;MILKYSSSILFTTAVALCAFNVLTGMFAPEFYLSLMTEETGMVENLQVKFLLMALVLNVFMLASLRRADHPALMRGWLVVTALGIFFVLGEELSWGQHYIGWDAFGWFVHKNDQMETNLHNTSSWLDQKPRMLLVTGILLGGVVLPLLERARGHALTRLPEWFKPRLADLPLAAMVIVAQMPKQINGLKIPGVYFDIPNLRFSEMQELVIYIFFVAYLLTLWKHHIRRA
;
A
#
# COMPACT_ATOMS: atom_id res chain seq x y z
N MET A 1 6.60 22.30 9.43
CA MET A 1 7.68 21.39 9.84
C MET A 1 7.37 19.93 9.49
N ILE A 2 6.20 19.39 9.87
CA ILE A 2 5.80 17.99 9.65
C ILE A 2 5.81 17.55 8.17
N LEU A 3 5.22 18.32 7.24
CA LEU A 3 5.23 18.02 5.79
C LEU A 3 6.63 18.05 5.14
N LYS A 4 7.66 18.56 5.83
CA LYS A 4 9.02 18.55 5.28
C LYS A 4 9.64 17.15 5.36
N TYR A 5 9.27 16.39 6.39
CA TYR A 5 9.87 15.10 6.74
C TYR A 5 8.87 13.94 6.60
N SER A 6 7.68 14.17 6.01
CA SER A 6 6.62 13.15 5.93
C SER A 6 7.09 11.86 5.28
N SER A 7 7.76 11.92 4.12
CA SER A 7 8.26 10.70 3.45
C SER A 7 9.32 9.97 4.28
N SER A 8 10.20 10.69 4.97
CA SER A 8 11.22 10.08 5.86
C SER A 8 10.59 9.44 7.10
N ILE A 9 9.60 10.08 7.72
CA ILE A 9 8.86 9.54 8.86
C ILE A 9 8.13 8.27 8.45
N LEU A 10 7.38 8.31 7.33
CA LEU A 10 6.64 7.17 6.82
C LEU A 10 7.56 6.01 6.40
N PHE A 11 8.72 6.32 5.82
CA PHE A 11 9.75 5.32 5.55
C PHE A 11 10.27 4.66 6.84
N THR A 12 10.65 5.44 7.85
CA THR A 12 11.09 4.89 9.14
C THR A 12 10.00 4.05 9.79
N THR A 13 8.73 4.47 9.71
CA THR A 13 7.58 3.70 10.19
C THR A 13 7.47 2.37 9.45
N ALA A 14 7.56 2.35 8.12
CA ALA A 14 7.51 1.12 7.32
C ALA A 14 8.66 0.16 7.70
N VAL A 15 9.88 0.67 7.85
CA VAL A 15 11.04 -0.12 8.29
C VAL A 15 10.81 -0.70 9.69
N ALA A 16 10.33 0.11 10.64
CA ALA A 16 10.06 -0.34 12.00
C ALA A 16 8.99 -1.43 12.05
N LEU A 17 7.92 -1.30 11.27
CA LEU A 17 6.84 -2.30 11.22
C LEU A 17 7.31 -3.61 10.56
N CYS A 18 8.09 -3.54 9.47
CA CYS A 18 8.69 -4.74 8.87
C CYS A 18 9.69 -5.42 9.81
N ALA A 19 10.54 -4.65 10.48
CA ALA A 19 11.46 -5.18 11.47
C ALA A 19 10.71 -5.82 12.65
N PHE A 20 9.65 -5.17 13.14
CA PHE A 20 8.80 -5.71 14.20
C PHE A 20 8.19 -7.06 13.78
N ASN A 21 7.62 -7.15 12.57
CA ASN A 21 7.05 -8.39 12.03
C ASN A 21 8.08 -9.53 11.98
N VAL A 22 9.30 -9.24 11.50
CA VAL A 22 10.38 -10.24 11.44
C VAL A 22 10.87 -10.64 12.83
N LEU A 23 11.16 -9.67 13.70
CA LEU A 23 11.72 -9.93 15.03
C LEU A 23 10.73 -10.69 15.92
N THR A 24 9.47 -10.29 15.94
CA THR A 24 8.45 -11.01 16.72
C THR A 24 8.21 -12.41 16.16
N GLY A 25 8.12 -12.55 14.84
CA GLY A 25 7.97 -13.84 14.18
C GLY A 25 9.12 -14.83 14.44
N MET A 26 10.36 -14.33 14.53
CA MET A 26 11.55 -15.16 14.76
C MET A 26 11.80 -15.48 16.24
N PHE A 27 11.58 -14.50 17.13
CA PHE A 27 12.04 -14.60 18.53
C PHE A 27 10.90 -14.73 19.54
N ALA A 28 9.65 -14.49 19.14
CA ALA A 28 8.48 -14.57 20.00
C ALA A 28 7.25 -15.10 19.23
N PRO A 29 7.29 -16.33 18.68
CA PRO A 29 6.28 -16.84 17.75
C PRO A 29 4.87 -16.92 18.36
N GLU A 30 4.74 -17.24 19.65
CA GLU A 30 3.42 -17.26 20.32
C GLU A 30 2.80 -15.86 20.41
N PHE A 31 3.61 -14.85 20.75
CA PHE A 31 3.20 -13.46 20.76
C PHE A 31 2.89 -12.94 19.35
N TYR A 32 3.66 -13.39 18.36
CA TYR A 32 3.41 -13.09 16.96
C TYR A 32 2.05 -13.61 16.51
N LEU A 33 1.75 -14.88 16.79
CA LEU A 33 0.48 -15.50 16.44
C LEU A 33 -0.68 -14.75 17.12
N SER A 34 -0.59 -14.45 18.42
CA SER A 34 -1.64 -13.71 19.12
C SER A 34 -1.91 -12.32 18.50
N LEU A 35 -0.90 -11.65 17.95
CA LEU A 35 -1.09 -10.35 17.27
C LEU A 35 -1.68 -10.45 15.86
N MET A 36 -1.52 -11.61 15.20
CA MET A 36 -1.79 -11.78 13.76
C MET A 36 -3.02 -12.63 13.47
N THR A 37 -3.51 -13.45 14.41
CA THR A 37 -4.62 -14.38 14.17
C THR A 37 -5.95 -13.99 14.82
N GLU A 38 -6.00 -12.94 15.63
CA GLU A 38 -7.28 -12.41 16.12
C GLU A 38 -8.11 -11.86 14.94
N GLU A 39 -9.46 -11.94 15.01
CA GLU A 39 -10.43 -11.57 13.93
C GLU A 39 -10.26 -10.14 13.37
N THR A 40 -9.39 -9.34 13.98
CA THR A 40 -8.86 -8.09 13.44
C THR A 40 -7.37 -7.99 13.77
N GLY A 41 -6.51 -8.58 12.94
CA GLY A 41 -5.07 -8.62 13.20
C GLY A 41 -4.47 -7.22 13.33
N MET A 42 -3.32 -7.09 14.00
CA MET A 42 -2.63 -5.79 14.13
C MET A 42 -2.33 -5.16 12.76
N VAL A 43 -1.93 -5.97 11.78
CA VAL A 43 -1.56 -5.51 10.43
C VAL A 43 -2.78 -5.05 9.65
N GLU A 44 -3.87 -5.80 9.67
CA GLU A 44 -5.16 -5.46 9.03
C GLU A 44 -5.70 -4.12 9.56
N ASN A 45 -5.70 -3.94 10.89
CA ASN A 45 -6.08 -2.68 11.51
C ASN A 45 -5.18 -1.50 11.08
N LEU A 46 -3.89 -1.73 10.87
CA LEU A 46 -2.99 -0.69 10.37
C LEU A 46 -3.23 -0.39 8.90
N GLN A 47 -3.48 -1.40 8.07
CA GLN A 47 -3.82 -1.24 6.65
C GLN A 47 -5.05 -0.33 6.50
N VAL A 48 -6.13 -0.64 7.23
CA VAL A 48 -7.36 0.17 7.28
C VAL A 48 -7.06 1.62 7.68
N LYS A 49 -6.25 1.85 8.72
CA LYS A 49 -5.90 3.22 9.18
C LYS A 49 -5.15 4.01 8.12
N PHE A 50 -4.16 3.41 7.46
CA PHE A 50 -3.40 4.10 6.41
C PHE A 50 -4.24 4.34 5.15
N LEU A 51 -5.10 3.40 4.76
CA LEU A 51 -6.06 3.58 3.66
C LEU A 51 -7.07 4.68 3.96
N LEU A 52 -7.64 4.72 5.17
CA LEU A 52 -8.55 5.78 5.59
C LEU A 52 -7.86 7.15 5.58
N MET A 53 -6.63 7.23 6.09
CA MET A 53 -5.83 8.46 6.02
C MET A 53 -5.59 8.88 4.56
N ALA A 54 -5.23 7.95 3.68
CA ALA A 54 -5.05 8.23 2.26
C ALA A 54 -6.35 8.73 1.60
N LEU A 55 -7.49 8.11 1.90
CA LEU A 55 -8.78 8.50 1.37
C LEU A 55 -9.18 9.91 1.84
N VAL A 56 -9.07 10.19 3.14
CA VAL A 56 -9.38 11.52 3.71
C VAL A 56 -8.48 12.60 3.10
N LEU A 57 -7.18 12.34 2.99
CA LEU A 57 -6.26 13.26 2.33
C LEU A 57 -6.66 13.51 0.88
N ASN A 58 -6.98 12.46 0.11
CA ASN A 58 -7.37 12.59 -1.30
C ASN A 58 -8.68 13.37 -1.48
N VAL A 59 -9.70 13.07 -0.68
CA VAL A 59 -10.98 13.81 -0.69
C VAL A 59 -10.77 15.28 -0.31
N PHE A 60 -9.94 15.55 0.69
CA PHE A 60 -9.59 16.92 1.08
C PHE A 60 -8.85 17.66 -0.06
N MET A 61 -7.95 16.98 -0.77
CA MET A 61 -7.26 17.51 -1.95
C MET A 61 -8.26 17.84 -3.08
N LEU A 62 -9.23 16.95 -3.34
CA LEU A 62 -10.30 17.17 -4.31
C LEU A 62 -11.18 18.38 -3.95
N ALA A 63 -11.50 18.55 -2.67
CA ALA A 63 -12.29 19.69 -2.19
C ALA A 63 -11.52 21.02 -2.25
N SER A 64 -10.19 20.96 -2.14
CA SER A 64 -9.31 22.14 -2.17
C SER A 64 -8.92 22.58 -3.57
N LEU A 65 -9.14 21.73 -4.59
CA LEU A 65 -8.78 22.00 -5.98
C LEU A 65 -9.66 23.10 -6.60
N ARG A 66 -9.03 24.20 -7.02
CA ARG A 66 -9.67 25.23 -7.83
C ARG A 66 -9.47 24.94 -9.31
N ARG A 67 -10.56 24.91 -10.10
CA ARG A 67 -10.50 24.53 -11.53
C ARG A 67 -9.62 25.44 -12.38
N ALA A 68 -9.47 26.71 -12.00
CA ALA A 68 -8.65 27.68 -12.74
C ALA A 68 -7.15 27.44 -12.55
N ASP A 69 -6.76 26.86 -11.40
CA ASP A 69 -5.36 26.82 -10.97
C ASP A 69 -4.69 25.47 -11.31
N HIS A 70 -5.46 24.48 -11.78
CA HIS A 70 -4.98 23.11 -11.97
C HIS A 70 -5.53 22.43 -13.23
N PRO A 71 -4.73 21.56 -13.89
CA PRO A 71 -5.15 20.85 -15.09
C PRO A 71 -6.26 19.83 -14.78
N ALA A 72 -7.24 19.71 -15.68
CA ALA A 72 -8.38 18.79 -15.53
C ALA A 72 -7.93 17.32 -15.31
N LEU A 73 -6.82 16.92 -15.93
CA LEU A 73 -6.25 15.58 -15.77
C LEU A 73 -5.83 15.27 -14.32
N MET A 74 -5.35 16.27 -13.57
CA MET A 74 -5.00 16.10 -12.16
C MET A 74 -6.24 15.85 -11.30
N ARG A 75 -7.34 16.57 -11.56
CA ARG A 75 -8.62 16.31 -10.89
C ARG A 75 -9.13 14.90 -11.23
N GLY A 76 -9.07 14.51 -12.51
CA GLY A 76 -9.44 13.16 -12.93
C GLY A 76 -8.60 12.08 -12.22
N TRP A 77 -7.30 12.29 -12.09
CA TRP A 77 -6.41 11.40 -11.36
C TRP A 77 -6.76 11.26 -9.89
N LEU A 78 -7.06 12.37 -9.20
CA LEU A 78 -7.49 12.32 -7.81
C LEU A 78 -8.84 11.60 -7.63
N VAL A 79 -9.79 11.77 -8.57
CA VAL A 79 -11.05 11.01 -8.54
C VAL A 79 -10.78 9.51 -8.69
N VAL A 80 -9.98 9.10 -9.67
CA VAL A 80 -9.65 7.69 -9.89
C VAL A 80 -8.92 7.09 -8.69
N THR A 81 -7.95 7.81 -8.13
CA THR A 81 -7.21 7.33 -6.94
C THR A 81 -8.09 7.29 -5.69
N ALA A 82 -9.00 8.24 -5.49
CA ALA A 82 -9.96 8.18 -4.38
C ALA A 82 -10.90 6.97 -4.49
N LEU A 83 -11.42 6.69 -5.69
CA LEU A 83 -12.25 5.51 -5.94
C LEU A 83 -11.46 4.21 -5.75
N GLY A 84 -10.22 4.14 -6.21
CA GLY A 84 -9.35 3.00 -6.01
C GLY A 84 -9.04 2.74 -4.53
N ILE A 85 -8.68 3.79 -3.78
CA ILE A 85 -8.43 3.69 -2.33
C ILE A 85 -9.71 3.28 -1.59
N PHE A 86 -10.87 3.85 -1.96
CA PHE A 86 -12.16 3.47 -1.36
C PHE A 86 -12.49 2.00 -1.62
N PHE A 87 -12.27 1.52 -2.84
CA PHE A 87 -12.47 0.11 -3.18
C PHE A 87 -11.56 -0.80 -2.35
N VAL A 88 -10.25 -0.52 -2.29
CA VAL A 88 -9.31 -1.32 -1.49
C VAL A 88 -9.69 -1.27 0.00
N LEU A 89 -10.03 -0.10 0.55
CA LEU A 89 -10.51 0.02 1.93
C LEU A 89 -11.78 -0.79 2.17
N GLY A 90 -12.70 -0.82 1.21
CA GLY A 90 -13.90 -1.66 1.25
C GLY A 90 -13.53 -3.13 1.31
N GLU A 91 -12.64 -3.60 0.44
CA GLU A 91 -12.15 -4.98 0.42
C GLU A 91 -11.52 -5.37 1.77
N GLU A 92 -10.59 -4.57 2.31
CA GLU A 92 -9.94 -4.83 3.62
C GLU A 92 -10.91 -4.84 4.81
N LEU A 93 -12.04 -4.14 4.70
CA LEU A 93 -13.07 -4.08 5.74
C LEU A 93 -14.20 -5.08 5.54
N SER A 94 -14.10 -5.93 4.51
CA SER A 94 -15.22 -6.79 4.11
C SER A 94 -16.49 -5.97 3.88
N TRP A 95 -16.32 -4.79 3.29
CA TRP A 95 -17.32 -3.75 3.05
C TRP A 95 -18.05 -3.24 4.31
N GLY A 96 -17.47 -3.46 5.49
CA GLY A 96 -18.01 -3.09 6.80
C GLY A 96 -18.45 -4.31 7.64
N GLN A 97 -18.34 -5.53 7.10
CA GLN A 97 -18.81 -6.74 7.77
C GLN A 97 -18.15 -6.92 9.14
N HIS A 98 -16.84 -6.64 9.24
CA HIS A 98 -16.09 -6.77 10.49
C HIS A 98 -16.58 -5.84 11.61
N TYR A 99 -17.22 -4.72 11.28
CA TYR A 99 -17.69 -3.74 12.28
C TYR A 99 -19.18 -3.87 12.59
N ILE A 100 -19.99 -4.18 11.59
CA ILE A 100 -21.46 -4.29 11.76
C ILE A 100 -21.85 -5.72 12.12
N GLY A 101 -21.05 -6.72 11.75
CA GLY A 101 -21.21 -8.12 12.16
C GLY A 101 -22.34 -8.85 11.45
N TRP A 102 -22.59 -8.55 10.17
CA TRP A 102 -23.55 -9.34 9.39
C TRP A 102 -22.90 -10.63 8.86
N ASP A 103 -23.73 -11.65 8.62
CA ASP A 103 -23.27 -12.87 7.97
C ASP A 103 -23.17 -12.67 6.46
N ALA A 104 -22.10 -13.20 5.86
CA ALA A 104 -22.02 -13.27 4.39
C ALA A 104 -23.22 -14.06 3.84
N PHE A 105 -23.70 -13.67 2.65
CA PHE A 105 -24.87 -14.27 2.04
C PHE A 105 -24.67 -14.56 0.55
N GLY A 106 -25.49 -15.47 0.01
CA GLY A 106 -25.53 -15.79 -1.41
C GLY A 106 -24.20 -16.35 -1.93
N TRP A 107 -23.68 -15.74 -3.00
CA TRP A 107 -22.47 -16.19 -3.67
C TRP A 107 -21.23 -16.22 -2.76
N PHE A 108 -21.11 -15.28 -1.81
CA PHE A 108 -19.95 -15.16 -0.92
C PHE A 108 -19.80 -16.37 0.01
N VAL A 109 -20.90 -16.93 0.52
CA VAL A 109 -20.89 -18.13 1.39
C VAL A 109 -20.25 -19.34 0.70
N HIS A 110 -20.36 -19.41 -0.64
CA HIS A 110 -19.85 -20.54 -1.42
C HIS A 110 -18.47 -20.33 -2.01
N LYS A 111 -17.96 -19.09 -1.99
CA LYS A 111 -16.75 -18.71 -2.72
C LYS A 111 -15.69 -18.00 -1.90
N ASN A 112 -16.07 -17.35 -0.81
CA ASN A 112 -15.14 -16.65 0.06
C ASN A 112 -14.58 -17.61 1.10
N ASP A 113 -13.25 -17.72 1.18
CA ASP A 113 -12.57 -18.67 2.07
C ASP A 113 -12.67 -18.29 3.56
N GLN A 114 -13.13 -17.06 3.85
CA GLN A 114 -13.26 -16.49 5.20
C GLN A 114 -14.71 -16.17 5.59
N MET A 115 -15.69 -16.58 4.78
CA MET A 115 -17.11 -16.22 4.97
C MET A 115 -17.34 -14.70 5.03
N GLU A 116 -16.61 -13.96 4.20
CA GLU A 116 -16.66 -12.50 4.13
C GLU A 116 -17.33 -11.97 2.86
N THR A 117 -17.77 -10.72 2.90
CA THR A 117 -18.45 -9.99 1.82
C THR A 117 -17.45 -9.17 1.02
N ASN A 118 -16.28 -9.72 0.70
CA ASN A 118 -15.26 -9.11 -0.15
C ASN A 118 -14.90 -10.03 -1.31
N LEU A 119 -14.27 -9.45 -2.34
CA LEU A 119 -13.78 -10.18 -3.51
C LEU A 119 -12.36 -10.70 -3.28
N HIS A 120 -11.52 -10.02 -2.50
CA HIS A 120 -10.11 -10.40 -2.31
C HIS A 120 -9.92 -11.82 -1.72
N ASN A 121 -10.89 -12.33 -0.94
CA ASN A 121 -10.81 -13.66 -0.31
C ASN A 121 -11.60 -14.74 -1.08
N THR A 122 -11.96 -14.46 -2.34
CA THR A 122 -12.77 -15.40 -3.15
C THR A 122 -11.96 -16.22 -4.16
N SER A 123 -10.72 -15.81 -4.43
CA SER A 123 -9.79 -16.57 -5.26
C SER A 123 -8.35 -16.07 -5.11
N SER A 124 -7.38 -16.95 -5.33
CA SER A 124 -5.96 -16.58 -5.38
C SER A 124 -5.64 -15.54 -6.45
N TRP A 125 -6.45 -15.44 -7.50
CA TRP A 125 -6.30 -14.39 -8.50
C TRP A 125 -6.63 -13.02 -7.92
N LEU A 126 -7.74 -12.91 -7.19
CA LEU A 126 -8.21 -11.64 -6.61
C LEU A 126 -7.39 -11.21 -5.40
N ASP A 127 -6.81 -12.16 -4.65
CA ASP A 127 -5.78 -11.87 -3.65
C ASP A 127 -4.51 -11.27 -4.30
N GLN A 128 -4.00 -11.88 -5.38
CA GLN A 128 -2.65 -11.56 -5.85
C GLN A 128 -2.57 -10.46 -6.90
N LYS A 129 -3.49 -10.44 -7.87
CA LYS A 129 -3.35 -9.60 -9.07
C LYS A 129 -3.56 -8.11 -8.80
N PRO A 130 -4.54 -7.68 -7.98
CA PRO A 130 -4.67 -6.28 -7.60
C PRO A 130 -3.39 -5.76 -6.92
N ARG A 131 -2.86 -6.50 -5.94
CA ARG A 131 -1.58 -6.17 -5.28
C ARG A 131 -0.43 -6.09 -6.27
N MET A 132 -0.28 -7.06 -7.19
CA MET A 132 0.76 -7.02 -8.23
C MET A 132 0.70 -5.79 -9.12
N LEU A 133 -0.50 -5.32 -9.47
CA LEU A 133 -0.69 -4.10 -10.26
C LEU A 133 -0.18 -2.88 -9.50
N LEU A 134 -0.51 -2.77 -8.21
CA LEU A 134 -0.03 -1.69 -7.34
C LEU A 134 1.48 -1.72 -7.18
N VAL A 135 2.07 -2.89 -6.89
CA VAL A 135 3.53 -3.07 -6.79
C VAL A 135 4.22 -2.64 -8.08
N THR A 136 3.67 -3.04 -9.23
CA THR A 136 4.23 -2.67 -10.54
C THR A 136 4.17 -1.16 -10.79
N GLY A 137 3.02 -0.53 -10.48
CA GLY A 137 2.86 0.92 -10.58
C GLY A 137 3.85 1.67 -9.68
N ILE A 138 4.04 1.21 -8.44
CA ILE A 138 4.99 1.80 -7.48
C ILE A 138 6.44 1.58 -7.92
N LEU A 139 6.79 0.39 -8.42
CA LEU A 139 8.13 0.11 -8.93
C LEU A 139 8.46 1.01 -10.12
N LEU A 140 7.57 1.08 -11.11
CA LEU A 140 7.79 1.91 -12.29
C LEU A 140 7.82 3.38 -11.91
N GLY A 141 6.81 3.88 -11.18
CA GLY A 141 6.67 5.29 -10.86
C GLY A 141 7.61 5.81 -9.77
N GLY A 142 7.81 5.03 -8.70
CA GLY A 142 8.56 5.44 -7.51
C GLY A 142 10.03 5.03 -7.48
N VAL A 143 10.45 4.08 -8.34
CA VAL A 143 11.86 3.63 -8.41
C VAL A 143 12.42 3.87 -9.81
N VAL A 144 11.85 3.27 -10.85
CA VAL A 144 12.43 3.29 -12.20
C VAL A 144 12.44 4.69 -12.79
N LEU A 145 11.29 5.37 -12.84
CA LEU A 145 11.18 6.73 -13.40
C LEU A 145 12.13 7.74 -12.73
N PRO A 146 12.14 7.90 -11.39
CA PRO A 146 13.02 8.90 -10.75
C PRO A 146 14.51 8.60 -10.95
N LEU A 147 14.91 7.32 -11.01
CA LEU A 147 16.29 6.94 -11.31
C LEU A 147 16.67 7.20 -12.78
N LEU A 148 15.77 6.91 -13.72
CA LEU A 148 15.97 7.21 -15.14
C LEU A 148 16.10 8.71 -15.38
N GLU A 149 15.26 9.53 -14.77
CA GLU A 149 15.35 11.00 -14.88
C GLU A 149 16.63 11.54 -14.27
N ARG A 150 17.09 10.97 -13.16
CA ARG A 150 18.38 11.35 -12.57
C ARG A 150 19.56 10.98 -13.47
N ALA A 151 19.50 9.85 -14.16
CA ALA A 151 20.59 9.37 -15.01
C ALA A 151 20.61 10.00 -16.41
N ARG A 152 19.44 10.27 -16.99
CA ARG A 152 19.29 10.69 -18.40
C ARG A 152 18.64 12.06 -18.59
N GLY A 153 18.27 12.74 -17.51
CA GLY A 153 17.58 14.03 -17.52
C GLY A 153 16.06 13.91 -17.59
N HIS A 154 15.36 14.96 -17.15
CA HIS A 154 13.89 15.02 -17.04
C HIS A 154 13.14 14.97 -18.37
N ALA A 155 13.81 15.15 -19.52
CA ALA A 155 13.18 15.16 -20.84
C ALA A 155 12.72 13.77 -21.32
N LEU A 156 13.08 12.69 -20.61
CA LEU A 156 12.78 11.33 -21.05
C LEU A 156 11.33 10.91 -20.82
N THR A 157 10.64 11.51 -19.85
CA THR A 157 9.26 11.14 -19.49
C THR A 157 8.32 12.27 -19.93
N ARG A 158 7.44 12.00 -20.90
CA ARG A 158 6.37 12.94 -21.30
C ARG A 158 5.24 13.03 -20.26
N LEU A 159 5.47 12.49 -19.06
CA LEU A 159 4.47 12.43 -17.99
C LEU A 159 4.49 13.74 -17.19
N PRO A 160 3.31 14.27 -16.81
CA PRO A 160 3.25 15.47 -15.98
C PRO A 160 3.99 15.30 -14.66
N GLU A 161 4.70 16.33 -14.20
CA GLU A 161 5.45 16.31 -12.94
C GLU A 161 4.58 15.95 -11.72
N TRP A 162 3.32 16.38 -11.70
CA TRP A 162 2.39 16.08 -10.62
C TRP A 162 1.94 14.60 -10.59
N PHE A 163 2.07 13.87 -11.70
CA PHE A 163 1.69 12.47 -11.77
C PHE A 163 2.75 11.56 -11.13
N LYS A 164 4.02 11.96 -11.22
CA LYS A 164 5.18 11.16 -10.82
C LYS A 164 5.44 11.28 -9.30
N PRO A 165 5.66 10.15 -8.59
CA PRO A 165 6.22 10.19 -7.23
C PRO A 165 7.55 10.94 -7.20
N ARG A 166 7.84 11.62 -6.08
CA ARG A 166 9.09 12.40 -5.93
C ARG A 166 10.25 11.47 -5.54
N LEU A 167 11.48 11.92 -5.78
CA LEU A 167 12.70 11.25 -5.29
C LEU A 167 12.70 10.99 -3.77
N ALA A 168 11.99 11.82 -2.99
CA ALA A 168 11.84 11.63 -1.55
C ALA A 168 11.02 10.38 -1.19
N ASP A 169 10.17 9.89 -2.10
CA ASP A 169 9.32 8.71 -1.90
C ASP A 169 10.02 7.41 -2.37
N LEU A 170 11.18 7.52 -3.03
CA LEU A 170 11.94 6.38 -3.55
C LEU A 170 12.32 5.35 -2.48
N PRO A 171 12.82 5.72 -1.28
CA PRO A 171 13.14 4.74 -0.24
C PRO A 171 11.92 3.90 0.16
N LEU A 172 10.76 4.53 0.23
CA LEU A 172 9.50 3.85 0.57
C LEU A 172 8.99 2.98 -0.59
N ALA A 173 9.12 3.44 -1.83
CA ALA A 173 8.83 2.62 -3.01
C ALA A 173 9.74 1.37 -3.09
N ALA A 174 11.03 1.52 -2.78
CA ALA A 174 11.96 0.40 -2.67
C ALA A 174 11.56 -0.55 -1.53
N MET A 175 11.07 -0.01 -0.41
CA MET A 175 10.61 -0.81 0.73
C MET A 175 9.45 -1.74 0.37
N VAL A 176 8.55 -1.36 -0.55
CA VAL A 176 7.49 -2.26 -1.07
C VAL A 176 8.07 -3.54 -1.66
N ILE A 177 9.21 -3.46 -2.35
CA ILE A 177 9.89 -4.63 -2.92
C ILE A 177 10.58 -5.42 -1.80
N VAL A 178 11.28 -4.71 -0.91
CA VAL A 178 12.04 -5.31 0.19
C VAL A 178 11.13 -6.09 1.15
N ALA A 179 9.93 -5.59 1.45
CA ALA A 179 8.99 -6.20 2.38
C ALA A 179 8.58 -7.64 1.98
N GLN A 180 8.57 -7.94 0.67
CA GLN A 180 8.18 -9.25 0.14
C GLN A 180 9.37 -10.19 -0.12
N MET A 181 10.60 -9.68 -0.10
CA MET A 181 11.81 -10.46 -0.42
C MET A 181 11.96 -11.73 0.43
N PRO A 182 11.72 -11.73 1.76
CA PRO A 182 11.86 -12.95 2.56
C PRO A 182 10.99 -14.11 2.04
N LYS A 183 9.74 -13.83 1.65
CA LYS A 183 8.84 -14.84 1.03
C LYS A 183 9.36 -15.32 -0.33
N GLN A 184 9.96 -14.43 -1.13
CA GLN A 184 10.55 -14.81 -2.42
C GLN A 184 11.79 -15.69 -2.25
N ILE A 185 12.66 -15.35 -1.29
CA ILE A 185 13.86 -16.14 -0.94
C ILE A 185 13.45 -17.53 -0.45
N ASN A 186 12.43 -17.62 0.40
CA ASN A 186 11.90 -18.90 0.88
C ASN A 186 11.36 -19.79 -0.26
N GLY A 187 10.87 -19.17 -1.33
CA GLY A 187 10.39 -19.86 -2.52
C GLY A 187 11.48 -20.29 -3.51
N LEU A 188 12.75 -19.92 -3.31
CA LEU A 188 13.85 -20.29 -4.20
C LEU A 188 14.16 -21.79 -4.07
N LYS A 189 13.98 -22.53 -5.16
CA LYS A 189 14.31 -23.96 -5.24
C LYS A 189 15.77 -24.15 -5.66
N ILE A 190 16.69 -24.00 -4.71
CA ILE A 190 18.12 -24.24 -4.93
C ILE A 190 18.48 -25.63 -4.38
N PRO A 191 19.02 -26.56 -5.20
CA PRO A 191 19.39 -27.90 -4.73
C PRO A 191 20.34 -27.84 -3.53
N GLY A 192 19.97 -28.50 -2.43
CA GLY A 192 20.78 -28.56 -1.21
C GLY A 192 20.73 -27.32 -0.31
N VAL A 193 19.97 -26.28 -0.67
CA VAL A 193 19.76 -25.09 0.16
C VAL A 193 18.28 -24.98 0.50
N TYR A 194 17.96 -25.10 1.79
CA TYR A 194 16.62 -24.91 2.32
C TYR A 194 16.61 -23.68 3.19
N PHE A 195 15.80 -22.70 2.82
CA PHE A 195 15.45 -21.60 3.70
C PHE A 195 14.25 -22.03 4.52
N ASP A 196 14.33 -21.90 5.84
CA ASP A 196 13.22 -22.14 6.75
C ASP A 196 12.79 -20.81 7.36
N ILE A 197 12.34 -19.89 6.49
CA ILE A 197 11.80 -18.61 6.93
C ILE A 197 10.35 -18.86 7.35
N PRO A 198 9.98 -18.58 8.62
CA PRO A 198 8.62 -18.77 9.07
C PRO A 198 7.61 -18.02 8.20
N ASN A 199 6.37 -18.52 8.12
CA ASN A 199 5.32 -17.85 7.35
C ASN A 199 4.82 -16.58 8.08
N LEU A 200 5.59 -15.49 7.99
CA LEU A 200 5.34 -14.24 8.71
C LEU A 200 4.43 -13.26 7.95
N ARG A 201 3.39 -13.76 7.27
CA ARG A 201 2.39 -12.96 6.53
C ARG A 201 3.02 -11.82 5.71
N PHE A 202 4.13 -12.08 5.00
CA PHE A 202 4.89 -11.04 4.30
C PHE A 202 4.08 -10.28 3.24
N SER A 203 3.01 -10.88 2.70
CA SER A 203 2.12 -10.24 1.74
C SER A 203 1.25 -9.15 2.37
N GLU A 204 0.72 -9.39 3.57
CA GLU A 204 0.01 -8.37 4.37
C GLU A 204 0.92 -7.20 4.70
N MET A 205 2.17 -7.50 5.07
CA MET A 205 3.18 -6.47 5.33
C MET A 205 3.53 -5.68 4.08
N GLN A 206 3.59 -6.31 2.91
CA GLN A 206 3.80 -5.59 1.65
C GLN A 206 2.63 -4.63 1.37
N GLU A 207 1.38 -5.05 1.57
CA GLU A 207 0.19 -4.20 1.42
C GLU A 207 0.20 -3.02 2.38
N LEU A 208 0.55 -3.24 3.64
CA LEU A 208 0.71 -2.16 4.60
C LEU A 208 1.73 -1.13 4.13
N VAL A 209 2.88 -1.56 3.60
CA VAL A 209 3.90 -0.64 3.05
C VAL A 209 3.40 0.08 1.78
N ILE A 210 2.60 -0.58 0.93
CA ILE A 210 1.92 0.06 -0.22
C ILE A 210 0.99 1.17 0.27
N TYR A 211 0.22 0.94 1.34
CA TYR A 211 -0.74 1.92 1.84
C TYR A 211 -0.04 3.10 2.54
N ILE A 212 1.07 2.84 3.24
CA ILE A 212 1.98 3.89 3.74
C ILE A 212 2.53 4.71 2.56
N PHE A 213 2.89 4.06 1.43
CA PHE A 213 3.33 4.74 0.22
C PHE A 213 2.24 5.63 -0.39
N PHE A 214 0.98 5.21 -0.43
CA PHE A 214 -0.12 6.08 -0.89
C PHE A 214 -0.21 7.38 -0.09
N VAL A 215 -0.06 7.30 1.22
CA VAL A 215 -0.08 8.49 2.09
C VAL A 215 1.12 9.39 1.80
N ALA A 216 2.32 8.81 1.66
CA ALA A 216 3.52 9.59 1.31
C ALA A 216 3.34 10.32 -0.02
N TYR A 217 2.88 9.59 -1.06
CA TYR A 217 2.60 10.13 -2.38
C TYR A 217 1.57 11.27 -2.34
N LEU A 218 0.45 11.10 -1.62
CA LEU A 218 -0.57 12.14 -1.53
C LEU A 218 -0.07 13.39 -0.78
N LEU A 219 0.74 13.20 0.27
CA LEU A 219 1.34 14.32 1.01
C LEU A 219 2.37 15.09 0.16
N THR A 220 3.19 14.39 -0.64
CA THR A 220 4.13 15.05 -1.55
C THR A 220 3.38 15.76 -2.68
N LEU A 221 2.34 15.15 -3.24
CA LEU A 221 1.47 15.76 -4.23
C LEU A 221 0.81 17.05 -3.69
N TRP A 222 0.21 16.98 -2.50
CA TRP A 222 -0.40 18.13 -1.82
C TRP A 222 0.60 19.27 -1.64
N LYS A 223 1.76 18.98 -1.06
CA LYS A 223 2.79 19.97 -0.72
C LYS A 223 3.35 20.70 -1.94
N HIS A 224 3.49 20.00 -3.06
CA HIS A 224 4.22 20.52 -4.22
C HIS A 224 3.32 21.02 -5.35
N HIS A 225 2.10 20.50 -5.47
CA HIS A 225 1.24 20.79 -6.63
C HIS A 225 -0.14 21.32 -6.28
N ILE A 226 -0.62 21.19 -5.03
CA ILE A 226 -1.93 21.72 -4.63
C ILE A 226 -1.78 22.94 -3.73
N ARG A 227 -1.08 22.82 -2.61
CA ARG A 227 -0.94 23.93 -1.63
C ARG A 227 -0.19 25.15 -2.17
N ARG A 228 0.60 24.98 -3.23
CA ARG A 228 1.47 26.02 -3.81
C ARG A 228 0.86 26.74 -5.02
N ALA A 229 -0.31 26.32 -5.49
CA ALA A 229 -1.09 27.04 -6.48
C ALA A 229 -2.02 28.02 -5.76
#